data_AF-A0A6N8S6G5-F1
#
_entry.id   AF-A0A6N8S6G5-F1
#
_cell.length_a   1.000
_cell.length_b   1.000
_cell.length_c   1.000
_cell.angle_alpha   90.00
_cell.angle_beta   90.00
_cell.angle_gamma   90.00
#
_symmetry.space_group_name_H-M   'P 1'
#
loop_
_entity.id
_entity.type
_entity.pdbx_description
1 polymer ?
#
loop_
_entity_poly.entity_id
_entity_poly.type
_entity_poly.pdbx_seq_one_letter_code
_entity_poly.pdbx_strand_id
1 'polypeptide(L)'
;MMNTIYISADVIQNSMLYTGDAIAVFSSWKPKRRETVFRYEKADIRITAANGSIYLMSEAEMTQPKIPFTPIPAAEIGALVRSMAGVVQPAEVNQVLRLLKGAI
;
A
#
# COMPACT_ATOMS: atom_id res chain seq x y z
N MET A 1 5.01 -15.81 -5.29
CA MET A 1 4.26 -14.79 -6.05
C MET A 1 3.63 -13.85 -5.04
N MET A 2 3.82 -12.53 -5.16
CA MET A 2 3.13 -11.54 -4.33
C MET A 2 1.72 -11.40 -4.87
N ASN A 3 0.74 -11.96 -4.17
CA ASN A 3 -0.63 -11.98 -4.67
C ASN A 3 -1.43 -10.74 -4.28
N THR A 4 -1.14 -10.16 -3.11
CA THR A 4 -1.97 -9.08 -2.55
C THR A 4 -1.11 -8.07 -1.78
N ILE A 5 -1.39 -6.80 -2.02
CA ILE A 5 -0.89 -5.70 -1.20
C ILE A 5 -2.03 -5.17 -0.35
N TYR A 6 -1.81 -5.13 0.95
CA TYR A 6 -2.73 -4.61 1.93
C TYR A 6 -2.28 -3.21 2.31
N ILE A 7 -3.09 -2.20 2.00
CA ILE A 7 -2.79 -0.80 2.34
C ILE A 7 -3.79 -0.34 3.39
N SER A 8 -3.27 0.20 4.49
CA SER A 8 -4.11 0.76 5.53
C SER A 8 -4.82 2.04 5.10
N ALA A 9 -5.90 2.38 5.80
CA ALA A 9 -6.65 3.60 5.54
C ALA A 9 -5.79 4.86 5.70
N ASP A 10 -4.90 4.91 6.70
CA ASP A 10 -4.05 6.07 6.94
C ASP A 10 -3.03 6.27 5.82
N VAL A 11 -2.43 5.18 5.32
CA VAL A 11 -1.53 5.25 4.17
C VAL A 11 -2.29 5.69 2.90
N ILE A 12 -3.53 5.22 2.70
CA ILE A 12 -4.37 5.66 1.57
C ILE A 12 -4.67 7.17 1.65
N GLN A 13 -4.92 7.70 2.85
CA GLN A 13 -5.28 9.11 3.04
C GLN A 13 -4.08 10.04 2.95
N ASN A 14 -2.95 9.65 3.54
CA ASN A 14 -1.84 10.57 3.81
C ASN A 14 -0.57 10.30 3.00
N SER A 15 -0.36 9.05 2.57
CA SER A 15 0.94 8.62 2.01
C SER A 15 0.82 7.91 0.66
N MET A 16 -0.36 7.89 0.05
CA MET A 16 -0.65 6.98 -1.04
C MET A 16 0.16 7.24 -2.31
N LEU A 17 0.46 8.50 -2.62
CA LEU A 17 1.31 8.85 -3.76
C LEU A 17 2.74 8.30 -3.63
N TYR A 18 3.20 8.05 -2.41
CA TYR A 18 4.53 7.53 -2.13
C TYR A 18 4.58 6.00 -2.03
N THR A 19 3.43 5.30 -2.09
CA THR A 19 3.39 3.83 -1.93
C THR A 19 4.10 3.09 -3.06
N GLY A 20 4.02 3.57 -4.30
CA GLY A 20 4.74 2.99 -5.44
C GLY A 20 6.26 3.02 -5.23
N ASP A 21 6.80 4.18 -4.86
CA ASP A 21 8.22 4.36 -4.58
C ASP A 21 8.65 3.55 -3.35
N ALA A 22 7.82 3.51 -2.31
CA ALA A 22 8.09 2.74 -1.11
C ALA A 22 8.19 1.23 -1.40
N ILE A 23 7.29 0.69 -2.24
CA ILE A 23 7.33 -0.70 -2.69
C ILE A 23 8.57 -0.96 -3.56
N ALA A 24 8.91 -0.04 -4.46
CA ALA A 24 10.09 -0.17 -5.31
C ALA A 24 11.37 -0.24 -4.47
N VAL A 25 11.53 0.65 -3.48
CA VAL A 25 12.69 0.61 -2.57
C VAL A 25 12.66 -0.65 -1.70
N PHE A 26 11.49 -1.02 -1.16
CA PHE A 26 11.30 -2.25 -0.37
C PHE A 26 11.70 -3.52 -1.14
N SER A 27 11.43 -3.59 -2.45
CA SER A 27 11.82 -4.74 -3.27
C SER A 27 13.33 -4.98 -3.33
N SER A 28 14.11 -3.92 -3.12
CA SER A 28 15.58 -3.95 -3.07
C SER A 28 16.15 -4.01 -1.64
N TRP A 29 15.29 -3.89 -0.63
CA TRP A 29 15.69 -3.87 0.77
C TRP A 29 16.14 -5.25 1.22
N LYS A 30 17.29 -5.27 1.91
CA LYS A 30 17.86 -6.47 2.53
C LYS A 30 17.79 -6.29 4.05
N PRO A 31 16.81 -6.92 4.74
CA PRO A 31 16.65 -6.75 6.18
C PRO A 31 17.90 -7.22 6.92
N LYS A 32 18.32 -6.46 7.95
CA LYS A 32 19.34 -6.91 8.89
C LYS A 32 18.75 -7.93 9.87
N ARG A 33 19.61 -8.61 10.62
CA ARG A 33 19.18 -9.56 11.66
C ARG A 33 18.29 -8.84 12.67
N ARG A 34 17.03 -9.31 12.83
CA ARG A 34 15.95 -8.75 13.66
C ARG A 34 15.16 -7.59 13.06
N GLU A 35 15.44 -7.20 11.82
CA GLU A 35 14.67 -6.18 11.11
C GLU A 35 13.53 -6.87 10.35
N THR A 36 12.28 -6.66 10.77
CA THR A 36 11.09 -7.27 10.14
C THR A 36 10.21 -6.24 9.43
N VAL A 37 10.40 -4.96 9.73
CA VAL A 37 9.63 -3.84 9.20
C VAL A 37 10.57 -2.89 8.47
N PHE A 38 10.31 -2.65 7.20
CA PHE A 38 10.96 -1.60 6.42
C PHE A 38 10.27 -0.27 6.70
N ARG A 39 11.05 0.80 6.86
CA ARG A 39 10.55 2.17 6.97
C ARG A 39 10.94 2.94 5.72
N TYR A 40 9.96 3.54 5.06
CA TYR A 40 10.21 4.50 4.00
C TYR A 40 10.43 5.89 4.61
N GLU A 41 11.55 6.55 4.34
CA GLU A 41 11.90 7.78 5.06
C GLU A 41 11.14 9.02 4.55
N LYS A 42 10.63 9.00 3.32
CA LYS A 42 10.01 10.18 2.68
C LYS A 42 8.52 10.34 3.01
N ALA A 43 7.88 9.32 3.56
CA ALA A 43 6.47 9.34 3.92
C ALA A 43 6.23 8.40 5.11
N ASP A 44 5.14 8.58 5.85
CA ASP A 44 4.80 7.66 6.94
C ASP A 44 4.25 6.35 6.36
N ILE A 45 5.18 5.50 5.89
CA ILE A 45 4.92 4.19 5.31
C ILE A 45 5.90 3.19 5.91
N ARG A 46 5.34 2.16 6.50
CA ARG A 46 6.03 1.00 7.06
C ARG A 46 5.54 -0.24 6.36
N ILE A 47 6.48 -1.07 5.93
CA ILE A 47 6.21 -2.22 5.08
C ILE A 47 6.65 -3.50 5.77
N THR A 48 5.74 -4.46 5.87
CA THR A 48 6.02 -5.83 6.34
C THR A 48 5.59 -6.81 5.27
N ALA A 49 6.38 -7.88 5.06
CA ALA A 49 5.97 -9.02 4.25
C ALA A 49 5.70 -10.23 5.15
N ALA A 50 4.49 -10.78 5.07
CA ALA A 50 4.09 -11.97 5.80
C ALA A 50 3.17 -12.82 4.93
N ASN A 51 3.32 -14.14 4.98
CA ASN A 51 2.44 -15.10 4.29
C ASN A 51 2.24 -14.80 2.78
N GLY A 52 3.29 -14.34 2.09
CA GLY A 52 3.23 -14.00 0.66
C GLY A 52 2.49 -12.71 0.32
N SER A 53 2.13 -11.91 1.33
CA SER A 53 1.46 -10.61 1.18
C SER A 53 2.35 -9.48 1.70
N ILE A 54 2.17 -8.28 1.14
CA ILE A 54 2.75 -7.05 1.68
C ILE A 54 1.69 -6.28 2.45
N TYR A 55 2.07 -5.72 3.59
CA TYR A 55 1.27 -4.81 4.39
C TYR A 55 1.96 -3.45 4.45
N LEU A 56 1.25 -2.39 4.07
CA LEU A 56 1.66 -1.00 4.20
C LEU A 56 0.80 -0.35 5.27
N MET A 57 1.45 0.22 6.28
CA MET A 57 0.83 0.88 7.42
C MET A 57 1.61 2.12 7.84
N SER A 58 1.01 3.03 8.58
CA SER A 58 1.70 4.16 9.19
C SER A 58 2.31 3.80 10.55
N GLU A 59 3.06 4.73 11.15
CA GLU A 59 3.64 4.54 12.47
C GLU A 59 2.58 4.44 13.57
N ALA A 60 1.55 5.28 13.51
CA ALA A 60 0.44 5.25 14.47
C ALA A 60 -0.26 3.88 14.47
N GLU A 61 -0.33 3.27 13.28
CA GLU A 61 -1.01 2.03 13.02
C GLU A 61 -0.26 0.79 13.52
N MET A 62 1.07 0.86 13.72
CA MET A 62 1.83 -0.25 14.30
C MET A 62 1.41 -0.63 15.72
N THR A 63 0.78 0.29 16.45
CA THR A 63 0.41 0.11 17.86
C THR A 63 -1.08 -0.14 18.07
N GLN A 64 -1.88 -0.03 17.01
CA GLN A 64 -3.34 -0.14 17.09
C GLN A 64 -3.84 -1.53 16.68
N PRO A 65 -4.73 -2.16 17.47
CA PRO A 65 -5.04 -3.58 17.33
C PRO A 65 -5.95 -3.95 16.15
N LYS A 66 -6.56 -3.00 15.42
CA LYS A 66 -7.38 -3.29 14.24
C LYS A 66 -7.41 -2.11 13.28
N ILE A 67 -6.72 -2.25 12.15
CA ILE A 67 -6.79 -1.29 11.06
C ILE A 67 -7.42 -1.98 9.85
N PRO A 68 -8.42 -1.37 9.23
CA PRO A 68 -8.95 -1.87 7.96
C PRO A 68 -7.85 -1.77 6.91
N PHE A 69 -7.33 -2.93 6.51
CA PHE A 69 -6.47 -3.03 5.34
C PHE A 69 -7.32 -3.24 4.11
N THR A 70 -7.13 -2.40 3.10
CA THR A 70 -7.76 -2.59 1.79
C THR A 70 -6.88 -3.54 0.97
N PRO A 71 -7.37 -4.73 0.60
CA PRO A 71 -6.64 -5.61 -0.31
C PRO A 71 -6.65 -5.00 -1.71
N ILE A 72 -5.47 -4.77 -2.25
CA ILE A 72 -5.27 -4.33 -3.62
C ILE A 72 -4.50 -5.43 -4.34
N PRO A 73 -5.09 -6.08 -5.35
CA PRO A 73 -4.35 -7.01 -6.21
C PRO A 73 -3.12 -6.31 -6.78
N ALA A 74 -1.97 -6.99 -6.78
CA ALA A 74 -0.72 -6.37 -7.24
C ALA A 74 -0.80 -5.83 -8.68
N ALA A 75 -1.64 -6.46 -9.52
CA ALA A 75 -1.90 -6.03 -10.89
C ALA A 75 -2.64 -4.67 -11.00
N GLU A 76 -3.33 -4.23 -9.94
CA GLU A 76 -4.21 -3.06 -9.94
C GLU A 76 -3.59 -1.82 -9.30
N ILE A 77 -2.42 -1.96 -8.65
CA ILE A 77 -1.70 -0.85 -8.00
C ILE A 77 -1.39 0.27 -9.00
N GLY A 78 -0.98 -0.08 -10.22
CA GLY A 78 -0.68 0.89 -11.26
C GLY A 78 -1.89 1.76 -11.64
N ALA A 79 -3.08 1.15 -11.72
CA ALA A 79 -4.32 1.88 -12.02
C ALA A 79 -4.74 2.79 -10.85
N LEU A 80 -4.56 2.31 -9.61
CA LEU A 80 -4.86 3.08 -8.41
C LEU A 80 -3.95 4.31 -8.25
N VAL A 81 -2.64 4.15 -8.43
CA VAL A 81 -1.66 5.25 -8.37
C VAL A 81 -1.95 6.29 -9.44
N ARG A 82 -2.28 5.87 -10.67
CA ARG A 82 -2.69 6.79 -11.75
C ARG A 82 -3.96 7.57 -11.39
N SER A 83 -4.97 6.89 -10.83
CA SER A 83 -6.23 7.49 -10.35
C SER A 83 -6.03 8.57 -9.31
N MET A 84 -5.05 8.40 -8.43
CA MET A 84 -4.81 9.35 -7.35
C MET A 84 -3.89 10.50 -7.75
N ALA A 85 -3.01 10.27 -8.72
CA ALA A 85 -2.17 11.32 -9.31
C ALA A 85 -2.96 12.29 -10.21
N GLY A 86 -4.27 12.07 -10.43
CA GLY A 86 -5.09 12.88 -11.34
C GLY A 86 -4.76 12.66 -12.82
N VAL A 87 -3.95 11.64 -13.13
CA VAL A 87 -3.49 11.30 -14.48
C VAL A 87 -4.29 10.10 -14.98
N VAL A 88 -5.60 10.24 -15.23
CA VAL A 88 -6.40 9.11 -15.76
C VAL A 88 -7.47 9.52 -16.76
N GLN A 89 -7.60 8.66 -17.77
CA GLN A 89 -8.78 8.52 -18.59
C GLN A 89 -9.99 8.01 -17.76
N PRO A 90 -11.23 8.45 -18.04
CA PRO A 90 -12.41 8.17 -17.20
C PRO A 90 -12.69 6.69 -16.87
N ALA A 91 -12.18 5.75 -17.67
CA ALA A 91 -12.42 4.32 -17.51
C ALA A 91 -11.72 3.70 -16.27
N GLU A 92 -10.47 4.07 -15.95
CA GLU A 92 -9.76 3.45 -14.82
C GLU A 92 -10.27 3.98 -13.45
N VAL A 93 -10.80 5.21 -13.42
CA VAL A 93 -11.39 5.83 -12.22
C VAL A 93 -12.61 5.03 -11.72
N ASN A 94 -13.45 4.56 -12.64
CA ASN A 94 -14.61 3.75 -12.28
C ASN A 94 -14.22 2.38 -11.72
N GLN A 95 -13.10 1.81 -12.17
CA GLN A 95 -12.61 0.52 -11.68
C GLN A 95 -12.06 0.66 -10.25
N VAL A 96 -11.31 1.74 -9.98
CA VAL A 96 -10.83 2.10 -8.64
C VAL A 96 -11.99 2.38 -7.68
N LEU A 97 -12.99 3.15 -8.10
CA LEU A 97 -14.20 3.42 -7.30
C LEU A 97 -14.97 2.14 -6.97
N ARG A 98 -14.99 1.15 -7.88
CA ARG A 98 -15.65 -0.13 -7.65
C ARG A 98 -14.93 -0.98 -6.60
N LEU A 99 -13.61 -0.99 -6.62
CA LEU A 99 -12.78 -1.68 -5.63
C LEU A 99 -12.96 -1.08 -4.23
N LEU A 100 -13.03 0.25 -4.15
CA LEU A 100 -13.25 0.96 -2.88
C LEU A 100 -14.68 0.82 -2.35
N LYS A 101 -15.70 0.75 -3.24
CA LYS A 101 -17.10 0.54 -2.84
C LYS A 101 -17.45 -0.90 -2.48
N GLY A 102 -16.69 -1.89 -2.93
CA GLY A 102 -16.91 -3.30 -2.58
C GLY A 102 -16.37 -3.71 -1.21
N ALA A 103 -15.71 -2.79 -0.49
CA ALA A 103 -15.07 -3.04 0.80
C ALA A 103 -15.88 -2.53 2.02
N ILE A 104 -17.14 -2.10 1.82
CA ILE A 104 -18.07 -1.66 2.88
C ILE A 104 -19.16 -2.70 3.08
#